data_AF-A0A7G3FN71-F1
#
_entry.id   AF-A0A7G3FN71-F1
#
_cell.length_a   1.000
_cell.length_b   1.000
_cell.length_c   1.000
_cell.angle_alpha   90.00
_cell.angle_beta   90.00
_cell.angle_gamma   90.00
#
_symmetry.space_group_name_H-M   'P 1'
#
loop_
_entity.id
_entity.type
_entity.pdbx_description
1 polymer ?
#
loop_
_entity_poly.entity_id
_entity_poly.type
_entity_poly.pdbx_seq_one_letter_code
_entity_poly.pdbx_strand_id
1 'polypeptide(L)'
;MTKPISLLTYKIVTLSYIQQVDVNESIDWAIEMIELGYESPTLYMLSSFSKPANYFEITKYVTETVVELGLTLKDGDEAILSYAGYYVYQIAKGHKVRENLTEIYKFCRSRNYEGLIYDFHLLHWAWDQLDYEDSKFNHYWSGATRANIETIVIEESKKWLEKNEMHFAQSIT
;
A
#
# COMPACT_ATOMS: atom_id res chain seq x y z
N MET A 1 -12.12 19.55 12.11
CA MET A 1 -11.84 18.71 10.94
C MET A 1 -10.47 18.10 11.16
N THR A 2 -10.37 16.78 11.15
CA THR A 2 -9.09 16.07 11.14
C THR A 2 -8.33 16.46 9.86
N LYS A 3 -7.05 16.81 9.99
CA LYS A 3 -6.21 17.11 8.82
C LYS A 3 -6.09 15.85 7.94
N PRO A 4 -6.18 15.97 6.61
CA PRO A 4 -5.94 14.86 5.70
C PRO A 4 -4.49 14.40 5.80
N ILE A 5 -4.24 13.11 5.61
CA ILE A 5 -2.91 12.52 5.66
C ILE A 5 -2.50 11.96 4.30
N SER A 6 -1.21 12.01 3.97
CA SER A 6 -0.67 11.43 2.73
C SER A 6 -0.99 9.93 2.66
N LEU A 7 -1.34 9.45 1.46
CA LEU A 7 -1.55 8.01 1.22
C LEU A 7 -0.25 7.22 1.37
N LEU A 8 0.92 7.83 1.11
CA LEU A 8 2.22 7.17 1.32
C LEU A 8 2.45 6.77 2.78
N THR A 9 1.74 7.38 3.73
CA THR A 9 1.78 7.00 5.15
C THR A 9 1.56 5.50 5.34
N TYR A 10 0.69 4.88 4.54
CA TYR A 10 0.39 3.44 4.57
C TYR A 10 1.63 2.57 4.34
N LYS A 11 2.59 3.06 3.55
CA LYS A 11 3.87 2.39 3.30
C LYS A 11 4.87 2.80 4.38
N ILE A 12 4.99 4.09 4.66
CA ILE A 12 6.05 4.65 5.52
C ILE A 12 5.96 4.16 6.96
N VAL A 13 4.76 4.03 7.53
CA VAL A 13 4.62 3.51 8.92
C VAL A 13 5.05 2.05 9.05
N THR A 14 5.22 1.34 7.94
CA THR A 14 5.63 -0.08 7.90
C THR A 14 7.13 -0.25 7.65
N LEU A 15 7.88 0.84 7.44
CA LEU A 15 9.27 0.82 6.98
C LEU A 15 10.18 -0.04 7.88
N SER A 16 9.96 -0.03 9.20
CA SER A 16 10.75 -0.83 10.15
C SER A 16 10.50 -2.34 10.06
N TYR A 17 9.45 -2.78 9.36
CA TYR A 17 9.03 -4.16 9.27
C TYR A 17 9.02 -4.71 7.82
N ILE A 18 8.65 -3.89 6.83
CA ILE A 18 8.53 -4.27 5.42
C ILE A 18 9.74 -3.76 4.63
N GLN A 19 10.64 -4.67 4.26
CA GLN A 19 11.87 -4.35 3.52
C GLN A 19 11.63 -3.87 2.07
N GLN A 20 10.43 -4.13 1.53
CA GLN A 20 10.02 -3.75 0.18
C GLN A 20 9.56 -2.29 0.07
N VAL A 21 9.52 -1.54 1.17
CA VAL A 21 9.24 -0.10 1.12
C VAL A 21 10.41 0.62 0.44
N ASP A 22 10.13 1.42 -0.58
CA ASP A 22 11.14 2.26 -1.21
C ASP A 22 11.44 3.46 -0.30
N VAL A 23 12.65 3.52 0.23
CA VAL A 23 13.08 4.60 1.13
C VAL A 23 13.08 5.98 0.48
N ASN A 24 13.09 6.06 -0.85
CA ASN A 24 12.95 7.34 -1.55
C ASN A 24 11.53 7.91 -1.39
N GLU A 25 10.52 7.05 -1.23
CA GLU A 25 9.15 7.49 -0.98
C GLU A 25 8.99 8.10 0.41
N SER A 26 9.92 7.85 1.35
CA SER A 26 9.91 8.53 2.65
C SER A 26 10.14 10.04 2.50
N ILE A 27 10.93 10.44 1.50
CA ILE A 27 11.17 11.85 1.17
C ILE A 27 9.94 12.45 0.50
N ASP A 28 9.32 11.72 -0.44
CA ASP A 28 8.07 12.17 -1.08
C ASP A 28 6.95 12.33 -0.06
N TRP A 29 6.79 11.34 0.83
CA TRP A 29 5.85 11.40 1.94
C TRP A 29 6.09 12.62 2.82
N ALA A 30 7.35 12.93 3.16
CA ALA A 30 7.66 14.10 3.97
C ALA A 30 7.22 15.40 3.29
N ILE A 31 7.46 15.53 1.98
CA ILE A 31 7.03 16.68 1.18
C ILE A 31 5.50 16.77 1.16
N GLU A 32 4.79 15.67 0.85
CA GLU A 32 3.33 15.64 0.83
C GLU A 32 2.73 16.01 2.20
N MET A 33 3.32 15.53 3.30
CA MET A 33 2.86 15.87 4.65
C MET A 33 3.05 17.36 4.95
N ILE A 34 4.16 17.97 4.52
CA ILE A 34 4.36 19.43 4.66
C ILE A 34 3.30 20.19 3.85
N GLU A 35 3.02 19.76 2.62
CA GLU A 35 1.98 20.37 1.77
C GLU A 35 0.58 20.27 2.38
N LEU A 36 0.31 19.21 3.14
CA LEU A 36 -0.93 19.03 3.92
C LEU A 36 -0.94 19.84 5.24
N GLY A 37 0.11 20.61 5.51
CA GLY A 37 0.23 21.52 6.66
C GLY A 37 0.65 20.83 7.95
N TYR A 38 1.37 19.70 7.87
CA TYR A 38 2.06 19.12 9.01
C TYR A 38 3.43 19.76 9.18
N GLU A 39 3.82 19.93 10.44
CA GLU A 39 5.07 20.58 10.79
C GLU A 39 5.75 19.80 11.92
N SER A 40 6.99 19.40 11.71
CA SER A 40 7.86 18.92 12.79
C SER A 40 9.33 19.10 12.37
N PRO A 41 10.27 19.22 13.32
CA PRO A 41 11.69 19.37 12.98
C PRO A 41 12.20 18.19 12.13
N THR A 42 11.83 16.95 12.49
CA THR A 42 12.29 15.77 11.76
C THR A 42 11.64 15.63 10.39
N LEU A 43 10.39 16.08 10.24
CA LEU A 43 9.70 16.12 8.95
C LEU A 43 10.45 17.02 7.95
N TYR A 44 10.86 18.22 8.38
CA TYR A 44 11.64 19.14 7.55
C TYR A 44 13.05 18.61 7.24
N MET A 45 13.67 17.91 8.19
CA MET A 45 14.95 17.24 7.93
C MET A 45 14.76 16.14 6.88
N LEU A 46 13.74 15.30 7.03
CA LEU A 46 13.47 14.18 6.12
C LEU A 46 13.19 14.64 4.69
N SER A 47 12.43 15.73 4.50
CA SER A 47 12.15 16.29 3.16
C SER A 47 13.38 16.92 2.49
N SER A 48 14.45 17.19 3.24
CA SER A 48 15.68 17.78 2.73
C SER A 48 16.69 16.76 2.16
N PHE A 49 16.46 15.47 2.37
CA PHE A 49 17.34 14.43 1.86
C PHE A 49 17.32 14.37 0.32
N SER A 50 18.47 14.08 -0.27
CA SER A 50 18.58 13.81 -1.71
C SER A 50 18.33 12.34 -2.03
N LYS A 51 17.77 12.08 -3.21
CA LYS A 51 17.63 10.72 -3.75
C LYS A 51 18.84 10.36 -4.64
N PRO A 52 19.29 9.09 -4.67
CA PRO A 52 18.77 7.95 -3.91
C PRO A 52 19.18 8.02 -2.44
N ALA A 53 18.23 7.75 -1.55
CA ALA A 53 18.48 7.83 -0.13
C ALA A 53 19.06 6.52 0.43
N ASN A 54 19.88 6.63 1.48
CA ASN A 54 20.41 5.47 2.18
C ASN A 54 19.40 4.98 3.24
N TYR A 55 19.09 3.68 3.23
CA TYR A 55 18.15 3.07 4.17
C TYR A 55 18.51 3.35 5.64
N PHE A 56 19.78 3.16 6.02
CA PHE A 56 20.22 3.33 7.40
C PHE A 56 20.19 4.79 7.84
N GLU A 57 20.42 5.72 6.91
CA GLU A 57 20.33 7.16 7.19
C GLU A 57 18.87 7.58 7.40
N ILE A 58 17.98 7.21 6.47
CA ILE A 58 16.58 7.64 6.45
C ILE A 58 15.75 7.01 7.57
N THR A 59 16.00 5.73 7.90
CA THR A 59 15.14 4.99 8.83
C THR A 59 14.97 5.72 10.16
N LYS A 60 16.05 6.28 10.71
CA LYS A 60 15.99 7.05 11.95
C LYS A 60 15.03 8.25 11.83
N TYR A 61 15.21 9.07 10.80
CA TYR A 61 14.37 10.26 10.58
C TYR A 61 12.91 9.88 10.37
N VAL A 62 12.63 8.82 9.60
CA VAL A 62 11.25 8.32 9.42
C VAL A 62 10.63 7.92 10.75
N THR A 63 11.32 7.12 11.56
CA THR A 63 10.78 6.66 12.85
C THR A 63 10.51 7.82 13.80
N GLU A 64 11.42 8.81 13.87
CA GLU A 64 11.23 10.00 14.70
C GLU A 64 10.07 10.88 14.18
N THR A 65 9.98 11.08 12.85
CA THR A 65 8.89 11.86 12.23
C THR A 65 7.52 11.22 12.46
N VAL A 66 7.39 9.90 12.32
CA VAL A 66 6.14 9.19 12.61
C VAL A 66 5.70 9.48 14.05
N VAL A 67 6.61 9.39 15.03
CA VAL A 67 6.31 9.67 16.44
C VAL A 67 5.96 11.14 16.67
N GLU A 68 6.73 12.09 16.11
CA GLU A 68 6.47 13.53 16.27
C GLU A 68 5.12 13.96 15.69
N LEU A 69 4.66 13.31 14.62
CA LEU A 69 3.35 13.55 14.02
C LEU A 69 2.19 12.84 14.74
N GLY A 70 2.48 12.10 15.82
CA GLY A 70 1.48 11.32 16.55
C GLY A 70 0.97 10.09 15.80
N LEU A 71 1.73 9.61 14.80
CA LEU A 71 1.45 8.40 14.05
C LEU A 71 2.07 7.19 14.74
N THR A 72 1.59 6.00 14.37
CA THR A 72 2.07 4.74 14.96
C THR A 72 2.72 3.88 13.90
N LEU A 73 3.99 3.49 14.15
CA LEU A 73 4.67 2.47 13.36
C LEU A 73 3.89 1.16 13.43
N LYS A 74 3.79 0.46 12.31
CA LYS A 74 3.08 -0.81 12.19
C LYS A 74 4.07 -1.95 12.08
N ASP A 75 3.73 -3.07 12.71
CA ASP A 75 4.45 -4.34 12.61
C ASP A 75 3.46 -5.51 12.40
N GLY A 76 3.99 -6.72 12.23
CA GLY A 76 3.19 -7.94 12.10
C GLY A 76 2.12 -7.85 11.01
N ASP A 77 0.91 -8.32 11.35
CA ASP A 77 -0.24 -8.32 10.45
C ASP A 77 -0.67 -6.89 10.07
N GLU A 78 -0.60 -5.93 11.00
CA GLU A 78 -0.98 -4.54 10.71
C GLU A 78 -0.05 -3.91 9.68
N ALA A 79 1.24 -4.21 9.72
CA ALA A 79 2.18 -3.74 8.70
C ALA A 79 1.88 -4.32 7.32
N ILE A 80 1.51 -5.61 7.25
CA ILE A 80 1.14 -6.26 5.98
C ILE A 80 -0.11 -5.61 5.41
N LEU A 81 -1.15 -5.46 6.23
CA LEU A 81 -2.42 -4.85 5.84
C LEU A 81 -2.22 -3.37 5.45
N SER A 82 -1.41 -2.62 6.19
CA SER A 82 -1.16 -1.21 5.88
C SER A 82 -0.39 -1.05 4.56
N TYR A 83 0.70 -1.81 4.36
CA TYR A 83 1.48 -1.76 3.13
C TYR A 83 0.66 -2.18 1.90
N ALA A 84 -0.09 -3.28 2.00
CA ALA A 84 -0.99 -3.71 0.94
C ALA A 84 -2.12 -2.68 0.71
N GLY A 85 -2.63 -2.09 1.79
CA GLY A 85 -3.69 -1.09 1.79
C GLY A 85 -3.41 0.10 0.88
N TYR A 86 -2.15 0.53 0.75
CA TYR A 86 -1.75 1.55 -0.23
C TYR A 86 -2.20 1.17 -1.65
N TYR A 87 -1.81 -0.02 -2.11
CA TYR A 87 -2.11 -0.49 -3.46
C TYR A 87 -3.60 -0.82 -3.62
N VAL A 88 -4.22 -1.45 -2.60
CA VAL A 88 -5.65 -1.78 -2.62
C VAL A 88 -6.50 -0.51 -2.70
N TYR A 89 -6.10 0.56 -2.00
CA TYR A 89 -6.75 1.87 -2.09
C TYR A 89 -6.70 2.41 -3.53
N GLN A 90 -5.54 2.37 -4.18
CA GLN A 90 -5.40 2.81 -5.56
C GLN A 90 -6.28 2.00 -6.51
N ILE A 91 -6.33 0.67 -6.33
CA ILE A 91 -7.20 -0.22 -7.11
C ILE A 91 -8.67 0.15 -6.90
N ALA A 92 -9.11 0.34 -5.66
CA ALA A 92 -10.50 0.70 -5.36
C ALA A 92 -10.93 2.03 -5.98
N LYS A 93 -9.98 2.94 -6.26
CA LYS A 93 -10.18 4.19 -7.00
C LYS A 93 -10.09 4.03 -8.53
N GLY A 94 -9.82 2.84 -9.03
CA GLY A 94 -9.64 2.57 -10.46
C GLY A 94 -8.29 3.05 -11.01
N HIS A 95 -7.33 3.37 -10.15
CA HIS A 95 -6.04 3.89 -10.58
C HIS A 95 -5.08 2.74 -10.86
N LYS A 96 -4.58 2.65 -12.11
CA LYS A 96 -3.55 1.67 -12.52
C LYS A 96 -3.85 0.26 -11.94
N VAL A 97 -5.09 -0.19 -12.12
CA VAL A 97 -5.67 -1.34 -11.41
C VAL A 97 -4.77 -2.56 -11.53
N ARG A 98 -4.32 -2.85 -12.75
CA ARG A 98 -3.53 -4.04 -13.05
C ARG A 98 -2.10 -3.93 -12.50
N GLU A 99 -1.48 -2.76 -12.59
CA GLU A 99 -0.14 -2.52 -12.06
C GLU A 99 -0.13 -2.63 -10.53
N ASN A 100 -1.10 -1.99 -9.85
CA ASN A 100 -1.22 -2.10 -8.40
C ASN A 100 -1.55 -3.53 -7.94
N LEU A 101 -2.41 -4.26 -8.67
CA LEU A 101 -2.67 -5.68 -8.41
C LEU A 101 -1.38 -6.51 -8.54
N THR A 102 -0.55 -6.19 -9.53
CA THR A 102 0.75 -6.84 -9.74
C THR A 102 1.70 -6.59 -8.57
N GLU A 103 1.74 -5.38 -8.02
CA GLU A 103 2.57 -5.08 -6.84
C GLU A 103 2.10 -5.84 -5.59
N ILE A 104 0.79 -5.91 -5.33
CA ILE A 104 0.26 -6.72 -4.22
C ILE A 104 0.56 -8.21 -4.41
N TYR A 105 0.40 -8.73 -5.64
CA TYR A 105 0.75 -10.10 -5.96
C TYR A 105 2.23 -10.41 -5.66
N LYS A 106 3.14 -9.55 -6.11
CA LYS A 106 4.59 -9.70 -5.83
C LYS A 106 4.86 -9.69 -4.34
N PHE A 107 4.22 -8.77 -3.61
CA PHE A 107 4.33 -8.66 -2.16
C PHE A 107 3.82 -9.93 -1.46
N CYS A 108 2.61 -10.41 -1.80
CA CYS A 108 2.03 -11.66 -1.29
C CYS A 108 2.96 -12.85 -1.55
N ARG A 109 3.51 -12.99 -2.75
CA ARG A 109 4.45 -14.06 -3.11
C ARG A 109 5.75 -13.98 -2.31
N SER A 110 6.29 -12.78 -2.11
CA SER A 110 7.52 -12.56 -1.33
C SER A 110 7.38 -12.97 0.14
N ARG A 111 6.13 -13.03 0.64
CA ARG A 111 5.77 -13.44 2.00
C ARG A 111 5.21 -14.87 2.06
N ASN A 112 5.60 -15.73 1.11
CA ASN A 112 5.16 -17.13 1.06
C ASN A 112 3.63 -17.29 1.00
N TYR A 113 2.98 -16.53 0.11
CA TYR A 113 1.54 -16.57 -0.14
C TYR A 113 0.73 -16.13 1.07
N GLU A 114 1.04 -14.94 1.56
CA GLU A 114 0.41 -14.31 2.72
C GLU A 114 -1.12 -14.36 2.67
N GLY A 115 -1.72 -14.98 3.70
CA GLY A 115 -3.16 -15.28 3.76
C GLY A 115 -4.02 -14.03 3.85
N LEU A 116 -3.52 -12.96 4.48
CA LEU A 116 -4.24 -11.69 4.65
C LEU A 116 -4.56 -10.99 3.31
N ILE A 117 -3.79 -11.29 2.27
CA ILE A 117 -3.86 -10.66 0.95
C ILE A 117 -3.91 -11.70 -0.19
N TYR A 118 -4.22 -12.96 0.13
CA TYR A 118 -4.17 -14.06 -0.84
C TYR A 118 -5.19 -13.92 -1.97
N ASP A 119 -6.33 -13.29 -1.73
CA ASP A 119 -7.32 -13.04 -2.78
C ASP A 119 -6.74 -12.23 -3.95
N PHE A 120 -5.82 -11.28 -3.68
CA PHE A 120 -5.14 -10.52 -4.74
C PHE A 120 -4.17 -11.38 -5.56
N HIS A 121 -3.62 -12.44 -4.99
CA HIS A 121 -2.87 -13.44 -5.75
C HIS A 121 -3.79 -14.19 -6.72
N LEU A 122 -4.97 -14.63 -6.26
CA LEU A 122 -5.94 -15.32 -7.11
C LEU A 122 -6.47 -14.39 -8.22
N LEU A 123 -6.80 -13.15 -7.89
CA LEU A 123 -7.25 -12.15 -8.85
C LEU A 123 -6.19 -11.83 -9.92
N HIS A 124 -4.92 -11.75 -9.54
CA HIS A 124 -3.82 -11.56 -10.49
C HIS A 124 -3.78 -12.69 -11.51
N TRP A 125 -3.79 -13.95 -11.05
CA TRP A 125 -3.79 -15.11 -11.95
C TRP A 125 -5.08 -15.25 -12.75
N ALA A 126 -6.22 -14.86 -12.18
CA ALA A 126 -7.47 -14.79 -12.92
C ALA A 126 -7.35 -13.85 -14.12
N TRP A 127 -6.74 -12.67 -13.93
CA TRP A 127 -6.49 -11.73 -15.01
C TRP A 127 -5.46 -12.25 -16.01
N ASP A 128 -4.35 -12.80 -15.53
CA ASP A 128 -3.28 -13.32 -16.39
C ASP A 128 -3.76 -14.47 -17.28
N GLN A 129 -4.53 -15.43 -16.74
CA GLN A 129 -5.13 -16.51 -17.53
C GLN A 129 -5.98 -15.96 -18.68
N LEU A 130 -6.77 -14.92 -18.40
CA LEU A 130 -7.62 -14.29 -19.40
C LEU A 130 -6.85 -13.58 -20.50
N ASP A 131 -5.54 -13.34 -20.40
CA ASP A 131 -4.76 -12.81 -21.53
C ASP A 131 -4.43 -13.91 -22.54
N TYR A 132 -4.07 -15.10 -22.05
CA TYR A 132 -3.57 -16.21 -22.88
C TYR A 132 -4.67 -17.14 -23.38
N GLU A 133 -5.79 -17.23 -22.65
CA GLU A 133 -6.86 -18.16 -22.94
C GLU A 133 -8.16 -17.41 -23.28
N ASP A 134 -8.88 -17.89 -24.29
CA ASP A 134 -10.29 -17.53 -24.50
C ASP A 134 -11.17 -18.62 -23.88
N SER A 135 -10.97 -18.84 -22.58
CA SER A 135 -11.72 -19.81 -21.81
C SER A 135 -13.00 -19.18 -21.30
N LYS A 136 -14.13 -19.89 -21.47
CA LYS A 136 -15.40 -19.55 -20.81
C LYS A 136 -15.34 -19.74 -19.29
N PHE A 137 -14.24 -20.28 -18.76
CA PHE A 137 -14.04 -20.61 -17.36
C PHE A 137 -12.69 -20.08 -16.87
N ASN A 138 -12.71 -19.39 -15.72
CA ASN A 138 -11.51 -18.92 -15.06
C ASN A 138 -11.21 -19.81 -13.85
N HIS A 139 -10.00 -20.36 -13.77
CA HIS A 139 -9.61 -21.33 -12.74
C HIS A 139 -9.38 -20.70 -11.37
N TYR A 140 -9.16 -19.38 -11.33
CA TYR A 140 -8.76 -18.66 -10.12
C TYR A 140 -9.91 -17.86 -9.52
N TRP A 141 -10.82 -17.36 -10.35
CA TRP A 141 -11.94 -16.56 -9.89
C TRP A 141 -13.23 -16.83 -10.68
N SER A 142 -14.21 -17.45 -10.04
CA SER A 142 -15.47 -17.83 -10.68
C SER A 142 -16.18 -16.60 -11.27
N GLY A 143 -16.60 -16.71 -12.53
CA GLY A 143 -17.32 -15.64 -13.25
C GLY A 143 -16.45 -14.52 -13.81
N ALA A 144 -15.12 -14.59 -13.64
CA ALA A 144 -14.20 -13.65 -14.26
C ALA A 144 -14.10 -13.86 -15.78
N THR A 145 -14.15 -12.77 -16.51
CA THR A 145 -14.08 -12.67 -17.98
C THR A 145 -13.25 -11.45 -18.35
N ARG A 146 -12.76 -11.39 -19.60
CA ARG A 146 -12.04 -10.20 -20.10
C ARG A 146 -12.84 -8.90 -19.96
N ALA A 147 -14.18 -8.98 -19.99
CA ALA A 147 -15.06 -7.81 -19.93
C ALA A 147 -15.32 -7.30 -18.49
N ASN A 148 -15.08 -8.11 -17.46
CA ASN A 148 -15.46 -7.76 -16.08
C ASN A 148 -14.34 -7.94 -15.05
N ILE A 149 -13.19 -8.53 -15.40
CA ILE A 149 -12.11 -8.81 -14.44
C ILE A 149 -11.62 -7.54 -13.74
N GLU A 150 -11.46 -6.43 -14.45
CA GLU A 150 -11.09 -5.15 -13.85
C GLU A 150 -12.12 -4.68 -12.82
N THR A 151 -13.41 -4.77 -13.16
CA THR A 151 -14.51 -4.43 -12.24
C THR A 151 -14.50 -5.32 -11.00
N ILE A 152 -14.29 -6.64 -11.16
CA ILE A 152 -14.19 -7.58 -10.03
C ILE A 152 -13.05 -7.16 -9.11
N VAL A 153 -11.86 -6.88 -9.64
CA VAL A 153 -10.69 -6.47 -8.87
C VAL A 153 -10.95 -5.18 -8.09
N ILE A 154 -11.62 -4.20 -8.70
CA ILE A 154 -12.02 -2.95 -8.04
C ILE A 154 -13.00 -3.22 -6.89
N GLU A 155 -14.04 -4.02 -7.12
CA GLU A 155 -15.07 -4.30 -6.10
C GLU A 155 -14.54 -5.13 -4.94
N GLU A 156 -13.70 -6.14 -5.20
CA GLU A 156 -13.04 -6.90 -4.13
C GLU A 156 -12.07 -6.02 -3.33
N SER A 157 -11.41 -5.06 -3.97
CA SER A 157 -10.57 -4.08 -3.28
C SER A 157 -11.37 -3.19 -2.33
N LYS A 158 -12.55 -2.73 -2.76
CA LYS A 158 -13.45 -1.94 -1.89
C LYS A 158 -13.89 -2.75 -0.67
N LYS A 159 -14.35 -3.99 -0.88
CA LYS A 159 -14.74 -4.90 0.22
C LYS A 159 -13.58 -5.17 1.18
N TRP A 160 -12.38 -5.37 0.64
CA TRP A 160 -11.19 -5.59 1.45
C TRP A 160 -10.85 -4.36 2.30
N LEU A 161 -10.97 -3.15 1.77
CA LEU A 161 -10.75 -1.92 2.54
C LEU A 161 -11.77 -1.78 3.66
N GLU A 162 -13.05 -1.97 3.37
CA GLU A 162 -14.12 -1.91 4.39
C GLU A 162 -13.88 -2.91 5.53
N LYS A 163 -13.43 -4.13 5.20
CA LYS A 163 -13.13 -5.17 6.20
C LYS A 163 -11.91 -4.82 7.07
N ASN A 164 -10.91 -4.14 6.50
CA ASN A 164 -9.61 -3.95 7.15
C ASN A 164 -9.35 -2.50 7.61
N GLU A 165 -10.34 -1.61 7.56
CA GLU A 165 -10.19 -0.17 7.82
C GLU A 165 -9.41 0.13 9.10
N MET A 166 -9.71 -0.57 10.19
CA MET A 166 -9.06 -0.37 11.49
C MET A 166 -7.55 -0.66 11.51
N HIS A 167 -7.03 -1.42 10.55
CA HIS A 167 -5.63 -1.86 10.53
C HIS A 167 -4.72 -0.92 9.74
N PHE A 168 -5.27 -0.15 8.81
CA PHE A 168 -4.52 0.78 7.97
C PHE A 168 -4.92 2.25 8.16
N ALA A 169 -6.08 2.52 8.77
CA ALA A 169 -6.51 3.88 9.05
C ALA A 169 -5.55 4.53 10.07
N GLN A 170 -4.81 5.54 9.60
CA GLN A 170 -4.04 6.43 10.45
C GLN A 170 -4.86 7.70 10.66
N SER A 171 -5.12 8.05 11.91
CA SER A 171 -5.80 9.30 12.27
C SER A 171 -4.95 10.04 13.28
N ILE A 172 -4.60 11.28 12.97
CA ILE A 172 -3.94 12.18 13.91
C ILE A 172 -5.04 12.86 14.71
N THR A 173 -5.07 12.57 16.01
CA THR A 173 -6.09 13.07 16.96
C THR A 173 -5.96 14.57 17.20
#